data_AF-A0A7C3BIS1-F1
#
_entry.id   AF-A0A7C3BIS1-F1
#
_cell.length_a   1.000
_cell.length_b   1.000
_cell.length_c   1.000
_cell.angle_alpha   90.00
_cell.angle_beta   90.00
_cell.angle_gamma   90.00
#
_symmetry.space_group_name_H-M   'P 1'
#
loop_
_entity.id
_entity.type
_entity.pdbx_description
1 polymer ?
#
loop_
_entity_poly.entity_id
_entity_poly.type
_entity_poly.pdbx_seq_one_letter_code
_entity_poly.pdbx_strand_id
1 'polypeptide(L)'
;MQTLDDYSRQMEEYLEVVEDMTKTLGKGVKRLRRRQRYFEALIEEADENVQQFSQEGQSKLARAAAERKAVMTEAARAFQTEADIQNARLLEFMDAKLQLEARLTEVNLERARLEARLAREAQLQPV
;
A
#
# COMPACT_ATOMS: atom_id res chain seq x y z
N MET A 1 -10.49 19.45 29.38
CA MET A 1 -10.20 18.02 29.21
C MET A 1 -10.93 17.45 28.01
N GLN A 2 -12.25 17.62 27.95
CA GLN A 2 -13.09 17.12 26.86
C GLN A 2 -12.50 17.36 25.45
N THR A 3 -11.92 18.53 25.19
CA THR A 3 -11.31 18.84 23.88
C THR A 3 -10.07 18.02 23.51
N LEU A 4 -9.19 17.69 24.47
CA LEU A 4 -8.00 16.85 24.22
C LEU A 4 -8.40 15.37 24.09
N ASP A 5 -9.37 14.94 24.90
CA ASP A 5 -9.90 13.57 24.84
C ASP A 5 -10.65 13.32 23.52
N ASP A 6 -11.46 14.28 23.08
CA ASP A 6 -12.16 14.22 21.79
C ASP A 6 -11.17 14.22 20.63
N TYR A 7 -10.07 14.97 20.73
CA TYR A 7 -9.00 14.98 19.73
C TYR A 7 -8.26 13.64 19.65
N SER A 8 -7.87 13.06 20.79
CA SER A 8 -7.25 11.71 20.83
C SER A 8 -8.18 10.66 20.21
N ARG A 9 -9.48 10.69 20.55
CA ARG A 9 -10.46 9.75 19.99
C ARG A 9 -10.58 9.87 18.48
N GLN A 10 -10.67 11.09 17.95
CA GLN A 10 -10.70 11.32 16.50
C GLN A 10 -9.44 10.79 15.81
N MET A 11 -8.27 10.95 16.43
CA MET A 11 -7.02 10.41 15.90
C MET A 11 -7.00 8.89 15.86
N GLU A 12 -7.50 8.24 16.92
CA GLU A 12 -7.65 6.79 16.98
C GLU A 12 -8.61 6.27 15.90
N GLU A 13 -9.75 6.94 15.68
CA GLU A 13 -10.69 6.63 14.61
C GLU A 13 -10.04 6.78 13.22
N TYR A 14 -9.26 7.85 12.99
CA TYR A 14 -8.54 8.02 11.73
C TYR A 14 -7.44 6.97 11.54
N LEU A 15 -6.74 6.57 12.61
CA LEU A 15 -5.73 5.51 12.56
C LEU A 15 -6.34 4.17 12.16
N GLU A 16 -7.54 3.84 12.67
CA GLU A 16 -8.27 2.65 12.28
C GLU A 16 -8.60 2.65 10.78
N VAL A 17 -9.13 3.77 10.27
CA VAL A 17 -9.45 3.93 8.85
C VAL A 17 -8.19 3.78 7.99
N VAL A 18 -7.09 4.45 8.35
CA VAL A 18 -5.83 4.36 7.61
C VAL A 18 -5.28 2.93 7.64
N GLU A 19 -5.37 2.23 8.78
CA GLU A 19 -4.93 0.85 8.87
C GLU A 19 -5.71 -0.07 7.93
N ASP A 20 -7.03 0.07 7.86
CA ASP A 20 -7.84 -0.75 6.94
C ASP A 20 -7.60 -0.41 5.47
N MET A 21 -7.35 0.86 5.16
CA MET A 21 -6.95 1.29 3.83
C MET A 21 -5.59 0.69 3.44
N THR A 22 -4.59 0.73 4.32
CA THR A 22 -3.26 0.12 4.06
C THR A 22 -3.37 -1.39 3.85
N LYS A 23 -4.16 -2.11 4.65
CA LYS A 23 -4.43 -3.55 4.45
C LYS A 23 -5.06 -3.83 3.09
N THR A 24 -6.04 -3.01 2.70
CA THR A 24 -6.77 -3.18 1.44
C THR A 24 -5.89 -2.90 0.23
N LEU A 25 -5.17 -1.78 0.23
CA LEU A 25 -4.21 -1.42 -0.82
C LEU A 25 -3.08 -2.45 -0.91
N GLY A 26 -2.52 -2.89 0.22
CA GLY A 26 -1.48 -3.92 0.25
C GLY A 26 -1.93 -5.26 -0.36
N LYS A 27 -3.18 -5.69 -0.12
CA LYS A 27 -3.76 -6.86 -0.80
C LYS A 27 -3.94 -6.61 -2.30
N GLY A 28 -4.35 -5.39 -2.69
CA GLY A 28 -4.47 -4.94 -4.08
C GLY A 28 -3.15 -5.05 -4.84
N VAL A 29 -2.09 -4.44 -4.31
CA VAL A 29 -0.73 -4.49 -4.86
C VAL A 29 -0.27 -5.95 -5.03
N LYS A 30 -0.42 -6.79 -3.99
CA LYS A 30 -0.03 -8.21 -4.07
C LYS A 30 -0.76 -8.96 -5.19
N ARG A 31 -2.05 -8.71 -5.38
CA ARG A 31 -2.84 -9.33 -6.45
C ARG A 31 -2.36 -8.87 -7.83
N LEU A 32 -2.13 -7.58 -8.02
CA LEU A 32 -1.64 -7.02 -9.28
C LEU A 32 -0.27 -7.60 -9.63
N ARG A 33 0.65 -7.68 -8.68
CA ARG A 33 1.98 -8.30 -8.86
C ARG A 33 1.90 -9.78 -9.21
N ARG A 34 0.97 -10.53 -8.62
CA ARG A 34 0.75 -11.93 -9.00
C ARG A 34 0.26 -12.04 -10.44
N ARG A 35 -0.60 -11.12 -10.88
CA ARG A 35 -1.11 -11.09 -12.26
C ARG A 35 -0.03 -10.66 -13.26
N GLN A 36 0.80 -9.67 -12.91
CA GLN A 36 1.99 -9.30 -13.67
C GLN A 36 2.87 -10.52 -13.91
N ARG A 37 3.27 -11.23 -12.84
CA ARG A 37 4.11 -12.44 -12.95
C ARG A 37 3.50 -13.56 -13.78
N TYR A 38 2.17 -13.71 -13.74
CA TYR A 38 1.48 -14.66 -14.60
C TYR A 38 1.68 -14.32 -16.09
N PHE A 39 1.57 -13.05 -16.47
CA PHE A 39 1.82 -12.64 -17.85
C PHE A 39 3.31 -12.70 -18.21
N GLU A 40 4.21 -12.42 -17.28
CA GLU A 40 5.67 -12.60 -17.48
C GLU A 40 6.02 -14.05 -17.85
N ALA A 41 5.45 -15.03 -17.14
CA ALA A 41 5.64 -16.45 -17.48
C ALA A 41 5.09 -16.80 -18.88
N LEU A 42 3.94 -16.24 -19.27
CA LEU A 42 3.39 -16.44 -20.62
C LEU A 42 4.25 -15.77 -21.71
N ILE A 43 4.90 -14.65 -21.40
CA ILE A 43 5.83 -13.97 -22.31
C ILE A 43 7.06 -14.86 -22.55
N GLU A 44 7.58 -15.50 -21.51
CA GLU A 44 8.70 -16.46 -21.60
C GLU A 44 8.31 -17.65 -22.49
N GLU A 45 7.17 -18.29 -22.22
CA GLU A 45 6.67 -19.39 -23.06
C GLU A 45 6.46 -18.96 -24.53
N ALA A 46 5.91 -17.77 -24.76
CA ALA A 46 5.73 -17.25 -26.11
C ALA A 46 7.07 -16.95 -26.80
N ASP A 47 8.10 -16.52 -26.05
CA ASP A 47 9.44 -16.29 -26.59
C ASP A 47 10.11 -17.60 -27.01
N GLU A 48 10.03 -18.64 -26.17
CA GLU A 48 10.53 -19.98 -26.50
C GLU A 48 9.88 -20.51 -27.79
N ASN A 49 8.56 -20.36 -27.90
CA ASN A 49 7.82 -20.73 -29.11
C ASN A 49 8.27 -19.93 -30.34
N VAL A 50 8.49 -18.62 -30.22
CA VAL A 50 9.02 -17.79 -31.33
C VAL A 50 10.37 -18.33 -31.79
N GLN A 51 11.27 -18.63 -30.86
CA GLN A 51 12.60 -19.13 -31.17
C GLN A 51 12.52 -20.50 -31.86
N GLN A 52 11.73 -21.43 -31.31
CA GLN A 52 11.55 -22.77 -31.87
C GLN A 52 10.98 -22.71 -33.29
N PHE A 53 9.84 -22.03 -33.49
CA PHE A 53 9.22 -21.94 -34.81
C PHE A 53 10.11 -21.23 -35.85
N SER A 54 10.94 -20.28 -35.41
CA SER A 54 11.91 -19.63 -36.29
C SER A 54 13.01 -20.59 -36.73
N GLN A 55 13.54 -21.41 -35.81
CA GLN A 55 14.56 -22.42 -36.12
C GLN A 55 14.01 -23.52 -37.05
N GLU A 56 12.74 -23.90 -36.88
CA GLU A 56 12.04 -24.87 -37.73
C GLU A 56 11.58 -24.30 -39.10
N GLY A 57 11.84 -23.01 -39.36
CA GLY A 57 11.41 -22.34 -40.61
C GLY A 57 9.90 -22.11 -40.72
N GLN A 58 9.17 -22.25 -39.62
CA GLN A 58 7.71 -22.10 -39.55
C GLN A 58 7.31 -20.63 -39.35
N SER A 59 7.64 -19.77 -40.32
CA SER A 59 7.54 -18.30 -40.17
C SER A 59 6.14 -17.78 -39.80
N LYS A 60 5.06 -18.46 -40.21
CA LYS A 60 3.69 -18.08 -39.82
C LYS A 60 3.42 -18.33 -38.33
N LEU A 61 3.90 -19.45 -37.79
CA LEU A 61 3.73 -19.80 -36.38
C LEU A 61 4.64 -18.93 -35.50
N ALA A 62 5.88 -18.68 -35.93
CA ALA A 62 6.77 -17.73 -35.27
C ALA A 62 6.15 -16.33 -35.17
N ARG A 63 5.55 -15.84 -36.27
CA ARG A 63 4.84 -14.55 -36.28
C ARG A 63 3.65 -14.54 -35.32
N ALA A 64 2.81 -15.58 -35.33
CA ALA A 64 1.65 -15.66 -34.43
C ALA A 64 2.08 -15.69 -32.95
N ALA A 65 3.16 -16.42 -32.61
CA ALA A 65 3.73 -16.44 -31.27
C ALA A 65 4.27 -15.05 -30.87
N ALA A 66 4.94 -14.33 -31.79
CA ALA A 66 5.43 -12.99 -31.54
C ALA A 66 4.30 -11.97 -31.29
N GLU A 67 3.22 -12.06 -32.06
CA GLU A 67 2.02 -11.22 -31.85
C GLU A 67 1.38 -11.49 -30.48
N ARG A 68 1.27 -12.76 -30.07
CA ARG A 68 0.81 -13.11 -28.71
C ARG A 68 1.71 -12.56 -27.62
N LYS A 69 3.03 -12.71 -27.79
CA LYS A 69 4.04 -12.18 -26.85
C LYS A 69 3.87 -10.67 -26.67
N ALA A 70 3.64 -9.93 -27.76
CA ALA A 70 3.43 -8.48 -27.70
C ALA A 70 2.22 -8.09 -26.83
N VAL A 71 1.06 -8.74 -27.06
CA VAL A 71 -0.16 -8.51 -26.26
C VAL A 71 0.06 -8.83 -24.79
N MET A 72 0.72 -9.95 -24.48
CA MET A 72 1.03 -10.34 -23.10
C MET A 72 1.99 -9.35 -22.44
N THR A 73 2.95 -8.81 -23.20
CA THR A 73 3.89 -7.79 -22.73
C THR A 73 3.18 -6.50 -22.36
N GLU A 74 2.22 -6.06 -23.18
CA GLU A 74 1.38 -4.89 -22.86
C GLU A 74 0.57 -5.13 -21.59
N ALA A 75 -0.02 -6.32 -21.43
CA ALA A 75 -0.76 -6.68 -20.23
C ALA A 75 0.13 -6.69 -18.98
N ALA A 76 1.31 -7.32 -19.03
CA ALA A 76 2.26 -7.34 -17.92
C ALA A 76 2.67 -5.92 -17.50
N ARG A 77 2.98 -5.06 -18.47
CA ARG A 77 3.32 -3.64 -18.23
C ARG A 77 2.16 -2.88 -17.58
N ALA A 78 0.93 -3.09 -18.04
CA ALA A 78 -0.24 -2.45 -17.44
C ALA A 78 -0.42 -2.84 -15.97
N PHE A 79 -0.28 -4.13 -15.65
CA PHE A 79 -0.35 -4.60 -14.26
C PHE A 79 0.82 -4.12 -13.40
N GLN A 80 2.02 -4.00 -13.98
CA GLN A 80 3.17 -3.42 -13.31
C GLN A 80 2.91 -1.96 -12.93
N THR A 81 2.51 -1.14 -13.90
CA THR A 81 2.22 0.30 -13.69
C THR A 81 1.15 0.50 -12.63
N GLU A 82 0.05 -0.24 -12.71
CA GLU A 82 -1.03 -0.14 -11.71
C GLU A 82 -0.56 -0.59 -10.32
N ALA A 83 0.27 -1.64 -10.23
CA ALA A 83 0.85 -2.08 -8.97
C ALA A 83 1.79 -1.03 -8.38
N ASP A 84 2.60 -0.36 -9.21
CA ASP A 84 3.51 0.71 -8.79
C ASP A 84 2.74 1.91 -8.24
N ILE A 85 1.67 2.35 -8.93
CA ILE A 85 0.79 3.44 -8.49
C ILE A 85 0.13 3.10 -7.15
N GLN A 86 -0.44 1.91 -7.01
CA GLN A 86 -1.06 1.49 -5.75
C GLN A 86 -0.05 1.33 -4.62
N ASN A 87 1.17 0.90 -4.94
CA ASN A 87 2.23 0.79 -3.94
C ASN A 87 2.71 2.17 -3.47
N ALA A 88 2.82 3.15 -4.37
CA ALA A 88 3.13 4.53 -3.98
C ALA A 88 2.07 5.10 -3.03
N ARG A 89 0.79 4.94 -3.36
CA ARG A 89 -0.31 5.34 -2.46
C ARG A 89 -0.27 4.61 -1.13
N LEU A 90 0.01 3.31 -1.12
CA LEU A 90 0.17 2.54 0.12
C LEU A 90 1.26 3.14 1.01
N LEU A 91 2.40 3.53 0.44
CA LEU A 91 3.49 4.16 1.19
C LEU A 91 3.06 5.51 1.77
N GLU A 92 2.31 6.32 1.03
CA GLU A 92 1.74 7.59 1.53
C GLU A 92 0.81 7.36 2.73
N PHE A 93 -0.06 6.35 2.68
CA PHE A 93 -0.92 6.00 3.83
C PHE A 93 -0.13 5.48 5.03
N MET A 94 0.95 4.73 4.80
CA MET A 94 1.81 4.25 5.88
C MET A 94 2.57 5.40 6.55
N ASP A 95 3.01 6.39 5.78
CA ASP A 95 3.64 7.60 6.33
C ASP A 95 2.63 8.42 7.14
N ALA A 96 1.42 8.63 6.60
CA ALA A 96 0.34 9.31 7.32
C ALA A 96 -0.01 8.58 8.65
N LYS A 97 -0.03 7.24 8.65
CA LYS A 97 -0.22 6.45 9.87
C LYS A 97 0.85 6.77 10.90
N LEU A 98 2.13 6.75 10.51
CA LEU A 98 3.25 7.00 11.41
C LEU A 98 3.18 8.41 12.01
N GLN A 99 2.83 9.41 11.20
CA GLN A 99 2.65 10.80 11.66
C GLN A 99 1.51 10.92 12.66
N LEU A 100 0.37 10.25 12.41
CA LEU A 100 -0.76 10.22 13.34
C LEU A 100 -0.41 9.53 14.66
N GLU A 101 0.30 8.40 14.63
CA GLU A 101 0.76 7.69 15.83
C GLU A 101 1.71 8.55 16.68
N ALA A 102 2.65 9.25 16.03
CA ALA A 102 3.55 10.18 16.69
C ALA A 102 2.78 11.32 17.37
N ARG A 103 1.81 11.90 16.65
CA ARG A 103 0.99 12.99 17.18
C ARG A 103 0.10 12.56 18.33
N LEU A 104 -0.53 11.39 18.24
CA LEU A 104 -1.34 10.82 19.33
C LEU A 104 -0.48 10.60 20.59
N THR A 105 0.77 10.16 20.41
CA THR A 105 1.73 10.01 21.51
C THR A 105 2.02 11.35 22.20
N GLU A 106 2.23 12.43 21.43
CA GLU A 106 2.42 13.78 21.98
C GLU A 106 1.20 14.25 22.76
N VAL A 107 0.00 14.10 22.19
CA VAL A 107 -1.27 14.52 22.83
C VAL A 107 -1.48 13.78 24.15
N ASN A 108 -1.25 12.46 24.17
CA ASN A 108 -1.39 11.65 25.37
C ASN A 108 -0.39 12.07 26.46
N LEU A 109 0.84 12.44 26.08
CA LEU A 109 1.83 12.98 27.02
C LEU A 109 1.42 14.34 27.59
N GLU A 110 0.91 15.25 26.74
CA GLU A 110 0.40 16.55 27.18
C GLU A 110 -0.77 16.40 28.14
N ARG A 111 -1.69 15.46 27.84
CA ARG A 111 -2.81 15.13 28.73
C ARG A 111 -2.32 14.65 30.09
N ALA A 112 -1.39 13.70 30.13
CA ALA A 112 -0.84 13.18 31.38
C ALA A 112 -0.15 14.27 32.22
N ARG A 113 0.56 15.20 31.56
CA ARG A 113 1.17 16.37 32.23
C ARG A 113 0.13 17.31 32.81
N LEU A 114 -0.96 17.56 32.08
CA LEU A 114 -2.06 18.41 32.54
C LEU A 114 -2.76 17.79 33.74
N GLU A 115 -3.06 16.50 33.68
CA GLU A 115 -3.63 15.71 34.78
C GLU A 115 -2.78 15.79 36.04
N ALA A 116 -1.46 15.56 35.91
CA ALA A 116 -0.54 15.66 37.03
C ALA A 116 -0.49 17.07 37.63
N ARG A 117 -0.55 18.12 36.80
CA ARG A 117 -0.58 19.51 37.27
C ARG A 117 -1.86 19.81 38.05
N LEU A 118 -3.02 19.46 37.49
CA LEU A 118 -4.32 19.69 38.13
C LEU A 118 -4.44 18.92 39.45
N ALA A 119 -3.97 17.68 39.49
CA ALA A 119 -3.95 16.87 40.72
C ALA A 119 -3.08 17.51 41.81
N ARG A 120 -1.93 18.07 41.43
CA ARG A 120 -1.04 18.79 42.35
C ARG A 120 -1.65 20.10 42.85
N GLU A 121 -2.31 20.86 41.98
CA GLU A 121 -3.00 22.10 42.35
C GLU A 121 -4.17 21.84 43.33
N ALA A 122 -4.94 20.78 43.10
CA ALA A 122 -6.02 20.38 44.00
C ALA A 122 -5.53 19.99 45.41
N GLN A 123 -4.30 19.46 45.53
CA GLN A 123 -3.68 19.15 46.83
C GLN A 123 -3.16 20.38 47.59
N LEU A 124 -2.98 21.52 46.90
CA LEU A 124 -2.39 22.74 47.46
C LEU A 124 -3.42 23.80 47.87
N GLN A 125 -4.72 23.59 47.59
CA GLN A 125 -5.78 24.47 48.10
C GLN A 125 -6.26 23.94 49.47
N PRO A 126 -5.99 24.64 50.59
CA PRO A 126 -6.55 24.26 51.88
C PRO A 126 -8.05 24.61 51.92
N VAL A 127 -8.83 23.74 52.57
CA VAL A 127 -10.26 23.95 52.93
C VAL A 127 -10.42 25.20 53.79
#